data_AF-A0A9Q1HP12-F1
#
_entry.id   AF-A0A9Q1HP12-F1
#
_cell.length_a   1.000
_cell.length_b   1.000
_cell.length_c   1.000
_cell.angle_alpha   90.00
_cell.angle_beta   90.00
_cell.angle_gamma   90.00
#
_symmetry.space_group_name_H-M   'P 1'
#
loop_
_entity.id
_entity.type
_entity.pdbx_description
1 polymer ?
#
loop_
_entity_poly.entity_id
_entity_poly.type
_entity_poly.pdbx_seq_one_letter_code
_entity_poly.pdbx_strand_id
1 'polypeptide(L)'
;MFGSTPTLKAEVLWTLYTVECVEQLNLRSLVSISMDGPNVNWKFFELLQREHAEQYGGAQLVVVGSCGLHTLHNAFKCGFSMWQLEKVLRAMHFLFHNVPARREDFTALTKSLSLLTRFVKRELLQDITPLQLIRLDVADQKNWVCLKKADLGLGAEAVLKELQRSNSVGELTVLEFRNDCLKGMSNIIKKVQDKSPQKYPTVRQMACLDPTVIQPYPELWAFCKKVLLLSHGQATVERGFSINKEELLTSVGSARSKYREYLDLEKRKRQTTAQGQKRKATEDHIAELKKKKKTLLEVSDSLEKDADKFAEQAEGKSGTLMAQLITKSNVLRKRFKEKISELKQVEAELESKAIELRLMP
;
A
#
# COMPACT_ATOMS: atom_id res chain seq x y z
N MET A 1 -2.53 -7.64 -9.21
CA MET A 1 -1.26 -7.18 -9.82
C MET A 1 -0.11 -7.73 -9.00
N PHE A 2 0.35 -8.94 -9.29
CA PHE A 2 1.67 -9.37 -8.82
C PHE A 2 2.65 -8.88 -9.87
N GLY A 3 3.45 -7.88 -9.51
CA GLY A 3 4.46 -7.31 -10.40
C GLY A 3 5.38 -8.41 -10.91
N SER A 4 5.62 -8.38 -12.22
CA SER A 4 6.71 -9.10 -12.87
C SER A 4 7.98 -8.98 -12.03
N THR A 5 8.48 -10.12 -11.54
CA THR A 5 9.80 -10.20 -10.91
C THR A 5 10.82 -9.56 -11.86
N PRO A 6 11.68 -8.65 -11.39
CA PRO A 6 12.72 -8.08 -12.24
C PRO A 6 13.61 -9.23 -12.70
N THR A 7 13.63 -9.49 -14.00
CA THR A 7 14.57 -10.41 -14.63
C THR A 7 15.97 -9.87 -14.42
N LEU A 8 16.75 -10.52 -13.56
CA LEU A 8 18.18 -10.26 -13.43
C LEU A 8 18.84 -10.44 -14.80
N LYS A 9 19.68 -9.49 -15.20
CA LYS A 9 20.51 -9.64 -16.39
C LYS A 9 21.53 -10.75 -16.13
N ALA A 10 21.81 -11.58 -17.13
CA ALA A 10 22.74 -12.72 -17.02
C ALA A 10 24.13 -12.29 -16.48
N GLU A 11 24.60 -11.10 -16.84
CA GLU A 11 25.86 -10.49 -16.38
C GLU A 11 25.89 -10.19 -14.87
N VAL A 12 24.74 -9.87 -14.27
CA VAL A 12 24.61 -9.60 -12.84
C VAL A 12 24.57 -10.92 -12.06
N LEU A 13 23.85 -11.92 -12.59
CA LEU A 13 23.86 -13.28 -12.08
C LEU A 13 25.28 -13.88 -12.12
N TRP A 14 26.00 -13.66 -13.23
CA TRP A 14 27.40 -14.04 -13.40
C TRP A 14 28.28 -13.48 -12.29
N THR A 15 28.32 -12.16 -12.14
CA THR A 15 29.18 -11.46 -11.15
C THR A 15 28.89 -11.90 -9.71
N LEU A 16 27.62 -12.19 -9.38
CA LEU A 16 27.24 -12.67 -8.05
C LEU A 16 27.63 -14.15 -7.83
N TYR A 17 27.62 -14.99 -8.86
CA TYR A 17 27.96 -16.41 -8.75
C TYR A 17 29.46 -16.66 -8.71
N THR A 18 30.24 -16.01 -9.59
CA THR A 18 31.69 -16.25 -9.71
C THR A 18 32.52 -15.67 -8.57
N VAL A 19 32.06 -14.59 -7.94
CA VAL A 19 32.88 -13.86 -6.94
C VAL A 19 32.68 -14.34 -5.50
N GLU A 20 31.55 -14.95 -5.12
CA GLU A 20 31.31 -15.29 -3.70
C GLU A 20 30.93 -16.76 -3.43
N CYS A 21 30.28 -17.47 -4.36
CA CYS A 21 29.72 -18.82 -4.06
C CYS A 21 30.59 -19.99 -4.54
N VAL A 22 31.49 -19.74 -5.49
CA VAL A 22 32.17 -20.81 -6.24
C VAL A 22 33.65 -20.94 -5.86
N GLU A 23 34.23 -19.95 -5.17
CA GLU A 23 35.63 -20.00 -4.72
C GLU A 23 35.94 -21.22 -3.82
N GLN A 24 34.93 -21.75 -3.13
CA GLN A 24 35.06 -22.93 -2.26
C GLN A 24 34.83 -24.26 -2.99
N LEU A 25 34.41 -24.24 -4.25
CA LEU A 25 34.08 -25.44 -5.03
C LEU A 25 35.21 -25.77 -6.00
N ASN A 26 35.59 -27.06 -6.08
CA ASN A 26 36.56 -27.52 -7.06
C ASN A 26 35.93 -27.59 -8.47
N LEU A 27 35.97 -26.46 -9.16
CA LEU A 27 35.40 -26.28 -10.49
C LEU A 27 36.00 -27.21 -11.55
N ARG A 28 37.24 -27.68 -11.39
CA ARG A 28 37.87 -28.61 -12.35
C ARG A 28 37.11 -29.94 -12.48
N SER A 29 36.37 -30.33 -11.45
CA SER A 29 35.58 -31.57 -11.42
C SER A 29 34.10 -31.37 -11.74
N LEU A 30 33.71 -30.15 -12.15
CA LEU A 30 32.33 -29.83 -12.45
C LEU A 30 31.88 -30.53 -13.73
N VAL A 31 30.80 -31.32 -13.65
CA VAL A 31 30.28 -32.10 -14.78
C VAL A 31 29.11 -31.39 -15.47
N SER A 32 28.21 -30.76 -14.72
CA SER A 32 27.02 -30.11 -15.27
C SER A 32 26.41 -29.10 -14.29
N ILE A 33 25.59 -28.19 -14.81
CA ILE A 33 24.78 -27.25 -14.03
C ILE A 33 23.34 -27.37 -14.48
N SER A 34 22.46 -27.68 -13.52
CA SER A 34 21.03 -27.64 -13.71
C SER A 34 20.50 -26.25 -13.39
N MET A 35 19.65 -25.71 -14.27
CA MET A 35 19.10 -24.36 -14.14
C MET A 35 17.61 -24.34 -14.43
N ASP A 36 16.93 -23.32 -13.92
CA ASP A 36 15.52 -23.05 -14.22
C ASP A 36 15.31 -22.50 -15.65
N GLY A 37 14.17 -21.87 -15.94
CA GLY A 37 13.71 -21.50 -17.29
C GLY A 37 14.71 -20.76 -18.21
N PRO A 38 14.41 -20.75 -19.53
CA PRO A 38 15.43 -20.75 -20.57
C PRO A 38 16.24 -19.45 -20.72
N ASN A 39 15.61 -18.28 -20.76
CA ASN A 39 16.25 -17.11 -21.40
C ASN A 39 17.49 -16.56 -20.68
N VAL A 40 17.46 -16.46 -19.35
CA VAL A 40 18.60 -15.92 -18.58
C VAL A 40 19.65 -17.01 -18.32
N ASN A 41 19.20 -18.26 -18.21
CA ASN A 41 20.03 -19.38 -17.78
C ASN A 41 20.89 -19.93 -18.90
N TRP A 42 20.39 -19.98 -20.14
CA TRP A 42 21.21 -20.36 -21.29
C TRP A 42 22.37 -19.38 -21.51
N LYS A 43 22.12 -18.08 -21.37
CA LYS A 43 23.17 -17.07 -21.51
C LYS A 43 24.22 -17.18 -20.40
N PHE A 44 23.81 -17.46 -19.17
CA PHE A 44 24.72 -17.73 -18.07
C PHE A 44 25.58 -18.97 -18.34
N PHE A 45 24.96 -20.07 -18.79
CA PHE A 45 25.68 -21.30 -19.10
C PHE A 45 26.70 -21.10 -20.23
N GLU A 46 26.34 -20.37 -21.30
CA GLU A 46 27.28 -20.03 -22.37
C GLU A 46 28.52 -19.28 -21.85
N LEU A 47 28.32 -18.28 -20.98
CA LEU A 47 29.41 -17.50 -20.40
C LEU A 47 30.29 -18.38 -19.50
N LEU A 48 29.67 -19.21 -18.65
CA LEU A 48 30.39 -20.14 -17.79
C LEU A 48 31.17 -21.18 -18.56
N GLN A 49 30.57 -21.72 -19.61
CA GLN A 49 31.16 -22.73 -20.47
C GLN A 49 32.42 -22.18 -21.15
N ARG A 50 32.37 -20.93 -21.61
CA ARG A 50 33.52 -20.27 -22.23
C ARG A 50 34.67 -20.10 -21.24
N GLU A 51 34.41 -19.57 -20.06
CA GLU A 51 35.47 -19.34 -19.07
C GLU A 51 36.02 -20.64 -18.47
N HIS A 52 35.17 -21.64 -18.22
CA HIS A 52 35.63 -22.95 -17.78
C HIS A 52 36.54 -23.61 -18.83
N ALA A 53 36.21 -23.46 -20.11
CA ALA A 53 37.08 -23.93 -21.19
C ALA A 53 38.40 -23.15 -21.25
N GLU A 54 38.39 -21.83 -21.04
CA GLU A 54 39.61 -21.01 -20.99
C GLU A 54 40.51 -21.38 -19.80
N GLN A 55 39.94 -21.60 -18.61
CA GLN A 55 40.69 -21.88 -17.38
C GLN A 55 41.18 -23.33 -17.27
N TYR A 56 40.42 -24.30 -17.80
CA TYR A 56 40.69 -25.73 -17.64
C TYR A 56 41.01 -26.44 -18.96
N GLY A 57 41.62 -25.74 -19.91
CA GLY A 57 42.22 -26.34 -21.12
C GLY A 57 41.21 -26.97 -22.07
N GLY A 58 40.05 -26.35 -22.24
CA GLY A 58 39.01 -26.78 -23.17
C GLY A 58 37.96 -27.73 -22.60
N ALA A 59 37.95 -27.96 -21.27
CA ALA A 59 36.96 -28.82 -20.62
C ALA A 59 35.52 -28.29 -20.82
N GLN A 60 34.63 -29.17 -21.32
CA GLN A 60 33.24 -28.84 -21.59
C GLN A 60 32.29 -29.43 -20.54
N LEU A 61 31.32 -28.63 -20.10
CA LEU A 61 30.26 -29.05 -19.19
C LEU A 61 29.16 -29.76 -20.00
N VAL A 62 28.59 -30.81 -19.42
CA VAL A 62 27.50 -31.56 -20.04
C VAL A 62 26.21 -30.75 -19.97
N VAL A 63 25.57 -30.53 -21.12
CA VAL A 63 24.29 -29.83 -21.22
C VAL A 63 23.15 -30.80 -20.93
N VAL A 64 22.56 -30.69 -19.73
CA VAL A 64 21.41 -31.52 -19.31
C VAL A 64 20.06 -30.88 -19.65
N GLY A 65 20.07 -29.64 -20.14
CA GLY A 65 18.86 -28.89 -20.49
C GLY A 65 18.27 -28.09 -19.31
N SER A 66 17.15 -27.41 -19.56
CA SER A 66 16.42 -26.69 -18.52
C SER A 66 15.56 -27.64 -17.67
N CYS A 67 15.31 -27.28 -16.42
CA CYS A 67 14.47 -28.04 -15.50
C CYS A 67 13.08 -28.39 -16.09
N GLY A 68 12.82 -29.69 -16.33
CA GLY A 68 11.54 -30.17 -16.86
C GLY A 68 10.36 -29.93 -15.91
N LEU A 69 10.62 -29.83 -14.60
CA LEU A 69 9.59 -29.48 -13.60
C LEU A 69 9.06 -28.07 -13.84
N HIS A 70 9.90 -27.13 -14.25
CA HIS A 70 9.48 -25.77 -14.58
C HIS A 70 8.64 -25.72 -15.87
N THR A 71 8.98 -26.53 -16.87
CA THR A 71 8.15 -26.68 -18.09
C THR A 71 6.77 -27.22 -17.74
N LEU A 72 6.73 -28.27 -16.93
CA LEU A 72 5.48 -28.88 -16.48
C LEU A 72 4.67 -27.91 -15.62
N HIS A 73 5.28 -27.26 -14.63
CA HIS A 73 4.64 -26.27 -13.77
C HIS A 73 4.10 -25.07 -14.56
N ASN A 74 4.83 -24.59 -15.57
CA ASN A 74 4.35 -23.51 -16.44
C ASN A 74 3.19 -23.97 -17.34
N ALA A 75 3.23 -25.20 -17.85
CA ALA A 75 2.12 -25.78 -18.60
C ALA A 75 0.86 -25.89 -17.73
N PHE A 76 1.00 -26.38 -16.50
CA PHE A 76 -0.09 -26.39 -15.52
C PHE A 76 -0.57 -24.96 -15.23
N LYS A 77 0.31 -24.01 -14.92
CA LYS A 77 -0.05 -22.60 -14.68
C LYS A 77 -0.81 -21.98 -15.86
N CYS A 78 -0.40 -22.25 -17.09
CA CYS A 78 -1.14 -21.84 -18.30
C CYS A 78 -2.52 -22.49 -18.36
N GLY A 79 -2.63 -23.80 -18.11
CA GLY A 79 -3.90 -24.51 -18.04
C GLY A 79 -4.85 -23.96 -16.98
N PHE A 80 -4.34 -23.70 -15.77
CA PHE A 80 -5.08 -23.08 -14.67
C PHE A 80 -5.59 -21.67 -15.03
N SER A 81 -4.80 -20.91 -15.79
CA SER A 81 -5.16 -19.56 -16.23
C SER A 81 -6.23 -19.59 -17.34
N MET A 82 -6.08 -20.50 -18.30
CA MET A 82 -7.05 -20.73 -19.39
C MET A 82 -8.42 -21.13 -18.85
N TRP A 83 -8.46 -22.06 -17.88
CA TRP A 83 -9.72 -22.55 -17.30
C TRP A 83 -10.26 -21.69 -16.17
N GLN A 84 -9.65 -20.53 -15.89
CA GLN A 84 -10.01 -19.65 -14.77
C GLN A 84 -10.06 -20.40 -13.41
N LEU A 85 -9.33 -21.52 -13.30
CA LEU A 85 -9.38 -22.41 -12.16
C LEU A 85 -8.88 -21.70 -10.91
N GLU A 86 -7.97 -20.74 -11.05
CA GLU A 86 -7.54 -19.87 -9.96
C GLU A 86 -8.71 -19.15 -9.27
N LYS A 87 -9.68 -18.63 -10.03
CA LYS A 87 -10.85 -17.93 -9.46
C LYS A 87 -11.75 -18.91 -8.72
N VAL A 88 -11.98 -20.09 -9.30
CA VAL A 88 -12.81 -21.15 -8.70
C VAL A 88 -12.16 -21.68 -7.43
N LEU A 89 -10.86 -22.00 -7.47
CA LEU A 89 -10.12 -22.53 -6.33
C LEU A 89 -9.95 -21.47 -5.23
N ARG A 90 -9.74 -20.20 -5.58
CA ARG A 90 -9.69 -19.10 -4.61
C ARG A 90 -11.06 -18.84 -3.98
N ALA A 91 -12.13 -18.89 -4.77
CA ALA A 91 -13.49 -18.80 -4.26
C ALA A 91 -13.82 -19.99 -3.34
N MET A 92 -13.46 -21.21 -3.74
CA MET A 92 -13.58 -22.42 -2.91
C MET A 92 -12.75 -22.29 -1.63
N HIS A 93 -11.49 -21.85 -1.69
CA HIS A 93 -10.67 -21.65 -0.51
C HIS A 93 -11.30 -20.63 0.45
N PHE A 94 -11.70 -19.45 -0.05
CA PHE A 94 -12.39 -18.49 0.80
C PHE A 94 -13.72 -19.01 1.32
N LEU A 95 -14.41 -19.86 0.58
CA LEU A 95 -15.64 -20.50 1.00
C LEU A 95 -15.38 -21.53 2.11
N PHE A 96 -14.48 -22.49 1.90
CA PHE A 96 -14.14 -23.53 2.89
C PHE A 96 -13.42 -22.98 4.11
N HIS A 97 -12.63 -21.92 3.99
CA HIS A 97 -11.91 -21.33 5.12
C HIS A 97 -12.78 -20.36 5.91
N ASN A 98 -13.52 -19.46 5.24
CA ASN A 98 -14.29 -18.44 5.94
C ASN A 98 -15.67 -18.91 6.39
N VAL A 99 -16.30 -19.90 5.75
CA VAL A 99 -17.67 -20.31 6.13
C VAL A 99 -17.69 -21.07 7.47
N PRO A 100 -16.86 -22.10 7.70
CA PRO A 100 -16.81 -22.81 8.98
C PRO A 100 -16.32 -21.90 10.12
N ALA A 101 -15.22 -21.18 9.93
CA ALA A 101 -14.66 -20.28 10.94
C ALA A 101 -15.67 -19.18 11.34
N ARG A 102 -16.34 -18.54 10.37
CA ARG A 102 -17.35 -17.52 10.69
C ARG A 102 -18.64 -18.10 11.26
N ARG A 103 -18.96 -19.36 10.94
CA ARG A 103 -20.08 -20.07 11.57
C ARG A 103 -19.76 -20.37 13.02
N GLU A 104 -18.55 -20.81 13.31
CA GLU A 104 -18.05 -21.05 14.66
C GLU A 104 -17.96 -19.74 15.45
N ASP A 105 -17.33 -18.69 14.91
CA ASP A 105 -17.24 -17.36 15.53
C ASP A 105 -18.62 -16.78 15.81
N PHE A 106 -19.53 -16.84 14.83
CA PHE A 106 -20.92 -16.40 15.03
C PHE A 106 -21.57 -17.23 16.13
N THR A 107 -21.40 -18.55 16.10
CA THR A 107 -21.97 -19.46 17.11
C THR A 107 -21.36 -19.22 18.49
N ALA A 108 -20.07 -18.91 18.62
CA ALA A 108 -19.42 -18.58 19.88
C ALA A 108 -19.88 -17.23 20.42
N LEU A 109 -19.91 -16.19 19.56
CA LEU A 109 -20.43 -14.86 19.89
C LEU A 109 -21.92 -14.88 20.27
N THR A 110 -22.70 -15.74 19.61
CA THR A 110 -24.15 -15.84 19.86
C THR A 110 -24.53 -16.82 20.96
N LYS A 111 -23.81 -17.93 21.13
CA LYS A 111 -23.94 -18.79 22.31
C LYS A 111 -23.46 -18.07 23.57
N SER A 112 -22.57 -17.08 23.44
CA SER A 112 -22.37 -16.05 24.45
C SER A 112 -23.56 -15.06 24.42
N LEU A 113 -24.75 -15.56 24.76
CA LEU A 113 -25.99 -14.78 24.93
C LEU A 113 -25.83 -13.62 25.94
N SER A 114 -24.69 -13.51 26.62
CA SER A 114 -24.38 -12.52 27.66
C SER A 114 -24.65 -11.07 27.28
N LEU A 115 -24.57 -10.69 26.00
CA LEU A 115 -24.94 -9.34 25.55
C LEU A 115 -26.44 -9.22 25.25
N LEU A 116 -27.05 -10.25 24.66
CA LEU A 116 -28.49 -10.29 24.36
C LEU A 116 -29.33 -10.35 25.63
N THR A 117 -28.92 -11.14 26.63
CA THR A 117 -29.64 -11.28 27.91
C THR A 117 -29.71 -10.00 28.72
N ARG A 118 -28.88 -9.01 28.40
CA ARG A 118 -28.87 -7.70 29.09
C ARG A 118 -30.06 -6.82 28.71
N PHE A 119 -30.60 -7.00 27.50
CA PHE A 119 -31.62 -6.11 26.96
C PHE A 119 -32.78 -6.80 26.25
N VAL A 120 -32.65 -8.05 25.82
CA VAL A 120 -33.73 -8.83 25.18
C VAL A 120 -34.43 -9.70 26.22
N LYS A 121 -35.75 -9.83 26.10
CA LYS A 121 -36.56 -10.67 26.99
C LYS A 121 -36.08 -12.12 26.97
N ARG A 122 -35.94 -12.71 28.16
CA ARG A 122 -35.39 -14.06 28.35
C ARG A 122 -36.20 -15.15 27.62
N GLU A 123 -37.51 -14.97 27.53
CA GLU A 123 -38.44 -15.86 26.82
C GLU A 123 -38.12 -16.00 25.31
N LEU A 124 -37.53 -14.97 24.70
CA LEU A 124 -37.16 -14.99 23.28
C LEU A 124 -35.80 -15.65 23.03
N LEU A 125 -34.98 -15.82 24.07
CA LEU A 125 -33.62 -16.34 23.98
C LEU A 125 -33.52 -17.81 24.42
N GLN A 126 -34.57 -18.35 25.03
CA GLN A 126 -34.60 -19.73 25.49
C GLN A 126 -34.62 -20.70 24.30
N ASP A 127 -33.69 -21.66 24.30
CA ASP A 127 -33.55 -22.71 23.27
C ASP A 127 -33.46 -22.19 21.81
N ILE A 128 -33.00 -20.95 21.64
CA ILE A 128 -32.93 -20.31 20.32
C ILE A 128 -31.86 -20.96 19.44
N THR A 129 -32.24 -21.37 18.23
CA THR A 129 -31.29 -21.86 17.24
C THR A 129 -30.50 -20.70 16.60
N PRO A 130 -29.27 -20.93 16.09
CA PRO A 130 -28.52 -19.89 15.38
C PRO A 130 -29.31 -19.23 14.24
N LEU A 131 -30.16 -19.99 13.54
CA LEU A 131 -31.01 -19.46 12.46
C LEU A 131 -32.13 -18.55 12.98
N GLN A 132 -32.79 -18.95 14.06
CA GLN A 132 -33.81 -18.11 14.70
C GLN A 132 -33.18 -16.84 15.27
N LEU A 133 -31.95 -16.92 15.79
CA LEU A 133 -31.25 -15.77 16.31
C LEU A 133 -30.85 -14.75 15.25
N ILE A 134 -30.48 -15.20 14.04
CA ILE A 134 -30.23 -14.29 12.90
C ILE A 134 -31.52 -13.58 12.47
N ARG A 135 -32.67 -14.25 12.64
CA ARG A 135 -33.98 -13.74 12.26
C ARG A 135 -34.66 -12.91 13.34
N LEU A 136 -34.17 -12.98 14.59
CA LEU A 136 -34.71 -12.21 15.70
C LEU A 136 -34.51 -10.71 15.44
N ASP A 137 -35.60 -9.96 15.43
CA ASP A 137 -35.54 -8.51 15.33
C ASP A 137 -35.15 -7.89 16.67
N VAL A 138 -33.86 -7.61 16.81
CA VAL A 138 -33.30 -6.97 18.01
C VAL A 138 -33.56 -5.47 18.07
N ALA A 139 -34.07 -4.86 16.99
CA ALA A 139 -34.41 -3.44 16.95
C ALA A 139 -35.86 -3.18 17.39
N ASP A 140 -36.71 -4.21 17.42
CA ASP A 140 -38.06 -4.09 17.97
C ASP A 140 -38.03 -3.93 19.49
N GLN A 141 -38.43 -2.75 19.96
CA GLN A 141 -38.49 -2.42 21.38
C GLN A 141 -39.46 -3.31 22.17
N LYS A 142 -40.43 -3.96 21.51
CA LYS A 142 -41.32 -4.94 22.15
C LYS A 142 -40.56 -6.17 22.64
N ASN A 143 -39.41 -6.47 22.04
CA ASN A 143 -38.55 -7.58 22.42
C ASN A 143 -37.60 -7.21 23.56
N TRP A 144 -37.56 -5.94 23.96
CA TRP A 144 -36.66 -5.47 25.00
C TRP A 144 -37.24 -5.71 26.40
N VAL A 145 -36.34 -5.85 27.38
CA VAL A 145 -36.69 -5.81 28.79
C VAL A 145 -37.12 -4.39 29.18
N CYS A 146 -37.91 -4.27 30.26
CA CYS A 146 -38.22 -2.97 30.84
C CYS A 146 -36.92 -2.22 31.19
N LEU A 147 -36.88 -0.90 30.96
CA LEU A 147 -35.70 -0.06 31.21
C LEU A 147 -35.12 -0.24 32.62
N LYS A 148 -35.97 -0.44 33.63
CA LYS A 148 -35.55 -0.67 35.03
C LYS A 148 -34.86 -2.02 35.26
N LYS A 149 -35.09 -2.99 34.37
CA LYS A 149 -34.52 -4.36 34.42
C LYS A 149 -33.37 -4.55 33.44
N ALA A 150 -33.00 -3.53 32.67
CA ALA A 150 -31.87 -3.57 31.76
C ALA A 150 -30.55 -3.69 32.53
N ASP A 151 -29.71 -4.65 32.14
CA ASP A 151 -28.39 -4.85 32.76
C ASP A 151 -27.32 -4.04 32.00
N LEU A 152 -26.93 -2.92 32.59
CA LEU A 152 -25.87 -2.03 32.07
C LEU A 152 -24.47 -2.43 32.54
N GLY A 153 -24.35 -3.48 33.36
CA GLY A 153 -23.11 -3.91 34.00
C GLY A 153 -22.82 -3.22 35.34
N LEU A 154 -22.00 -3.89 36.16
CA LEU A 154 -21.71 -3.51 37.55
C LEU A 154 -21.14 -2.09 37.69
N GLY A 155 -20.23 -1.69 36.80
CA GLY A 155 -19.59 -0.37 36.86
C GLY A 155 -20.56 0.78 36.59
N ALA A 156 -21.37 0.66 35.53
CA ALA A 156 -22.36 1.68 35.19
C ALA A 156 -23.45 1.80 36.26
N GLU A 157 -23.91 0.66 36.80
CA GLU A 157 -24.91 0.64 37.89
C GLU A 157 -24.39 1.28 39.19
N ALA A 158 -23.12 1.07 39.54
CA ALA A 158 -22.51 1.68 40.72
C ALA A 158 -22.50 3.22 40.61
N VAL A 159 -22.07 3.74 39.45
CA VAL A 159 -22.03 5.19 39.19
C VAL A 159 -23.44 5.79 39.17
N LEU A 160 -24.40 5.13 38.52
CA LEU A 160 -25.78 5.61 38.48
C LEU A 160 -26.40 5.68 39.89
N LYS A 161 -26.16 4.67 40.73
CA LYS A 161 -26.62 4.68 42.13
C LYS A 161 -25.99 5.80 42.95
N GLU A 162 -24.70 6.07 42.75
CA GLU A 162 -24.00 7.16 43.43
C GLU A 162 -24.56 8.52 43.03
N LEU A 163 -24.74 8.77 41.73
CA LEU A 163 -25.31 10.02 41.19
C LEU A 163 -26.75 10.25 41.64
N GLN A 164 -27.55 9.19 41.74
CA GLN A 164 -28.90 9.26 42.30
C GLN A 164 -28.87 9.57 43.80
N ARG A 165 -27.92 8.99 44.55
CA ARG A 165 -27.77 9.25 45.99
C ARG A 165 -27.32 10.69 46.27
N SER A 166 -26.53 11.29 45.39
CA SER A 166 -26.12 12.70 45.47
C SER A 166 -27.15 13.69 44.94
N ASN A 167 -28.36 13.25 44.53
CA ASN A 167 -29.40 14.08 43.92
C ASN A 167 -28.93 14.91 42.71
N SER A 168 -27.83 14.49 42.06
CA SER A 168 -27.23 15.22 40.94
C SER A 168 -27.88 14.88 39.60
N VAL A 169 -28.61 13.76 39.52
CA VAL A 169 -29.30 13.30 38.30
C VAL A 169 -30.70 12.79 38.64
N GLY A 170 -31.72 13.23 37.88
CA GLY A 170 -33.12 12.81 38.06
C GLY A 170 -33.44 11.42 37.47
N GLU A 171 -34.52 10.79 37.93
CA GLU A 171 -34.96 9.45 37.46
C GLU A 171 -35.21 9.42 35.95
N LEU A 172 -35.79 10.48 35.38
CA LEU A 172 -36.04 10.59 33.95
C LEU A 172 -34.74 10.50 33.13
N THR A 173 -33.72 11.26 33.52
CA THR A 173 -32.41 11.28 32.85
C THR A 173 -31.70 9.93 32.94
N VAL A 174 -31.84 9.22 34.08
CA VAL A 174 -31.34 7.85 34.21
C VAL A 174 -32.05 6.92 33.24
N LEU A 175 -33.39 7.00 33.14
CA LEU A 175 -34.17 6.17 32.20
C LEU A 175 -33.84 6.46 30.74
N GLU A 176 -33.62 7.72 30.37
CA GLU A 176 -33.14 8.12 29.05
C GLU A 176 -31.77 7.51 28.74
N PHE A 177 -30.82 7.60 29.68
CA PHE A 177 -29.51 6.96 29.54
C PHE A 177 -29.63 5.44 29.36
N ARG A 178 -30.47 4.77 30.17
CA ARG A 178 -30.71 3.33 30.01
C ARG A 178 -31.23 2.99 28.62
N ASN A 179 -32.20 3.77 28.12
CA ASN A 179 -32.78 3.59 26.80
C ASN A 179 -31.73 3.74 25.69
N ASP A 180 -30.82 4.71 25.82
CA ASP A 180 -29.75 4.92 24.85
C ASP A 180 -28.70 3.79 24.89
N CYS A 181 -28.38 3.28 26.07
CA CYS A 181 -27.56 2.06 26.18
C CYS A 181 -28.22 0.85 25.51
N LEU A 182 -29.53 0.67 25.67
CA LEU A 182 -30.26 -0.41 25.01
C LEU A 182 -30.23 -0.27 23.48
N LYS A 183 -30.46 0.94 22.94
CA LYS A 183 -30.30 1.22 21.52
C LYS A 183 -28.88 0.92 21.04
N GLY A 184 -27.86 1.29 21.82
CA GLY A 184 -26.46 0.99 21.52
C GLY A 184 -26.19 -0.50 21.40
N MET A 185 -26.62 -1.28 22.40
CA MET A 185 -26.49 -2.75 22.39
C MET A 185 -27.27 -3.39 21.23
N SER A 186 -28.50 -2.94 20.98
CA SER A 186 -29.31 -3.38 19.84
C SER A 186 -28.61 -3.12 18.50
N ASN A 187 -28.04 -1.94 18.30
CA ASN A 187 -27.31 -1.58 17.08
C ASN A 187 -26.05 -2.43 16.87
N ILE A 188 -25.32 -2.73 17.95
CA ILE A 188 -24.14 -3.62 17.90
C ILE A 188 -24.57 -5.01 17.41
N ILE A 189 -25.58 -5.60 18.04
CA ILE A 189 -26.07 -6.93 17.66
C ILE A 189 -26.64 -6.95 16.25
N LYS A 190 -27.41 -5.93 15.87
CA LYS A 190 -27.94 -5.80 14.51
C LYS A 190 -26.82 -5.76 13.47
N LYS A 191 -25.73 -5.05 13.75
CA LYS A 191 -24.56 -5.01 12.87
C LYS A 191 -23.85 -6.36 12.76
N VAL A 192 -23.80 -7.13 13.85
CA VAL A 192 -23.28 -8.50 13.86
C VAL A 192 -24.17 -9.44 13.05
N GLN A 193 -25.50 -9.37 13.22
CA GLN A 193 -26.48 -10.13 12.43
C GLN A 193 -26.37 -9.79 10.94
N ASP A 194 -26.26 -8.51 10.59
CA ASP A 194 -26.17 -8.05 9.20
C ASP A 194 -24.88 -8.47 8.49
N LYS A 195 -23.76 -8.49 9.22
CA LYS A 195 -22.47 -8.95 8.70
C LYS A 195 -22.31 -10.47 8.76
N SER A 196 -23.28 -11.20 9.33
CA SER A 196 -23.20 -12.64 9.48
C SER A 196 -23.35 -13.34 8.12
N PRO A 197 -22.37 -14.17 7.70
CA PRO A 197 -22.49 -14.97 6.48
C PRO A 197 -23.68 -15.93 6.51
N GLN A 198 -24.15 -16.30 7.71
CA GLN A 198 -25.30 -17.19 7.87
C GLN A 198 -26.64 -16.55 7.43
N LYS A 199 -26.68 -15.25 7.15
CA LYS A 199 -27.83 -14.58 6.52
C LYS A 199 -28.13 -15.15 5.13
N TYR A 200 -27.10 -15.60 4.41
CA TYR A 200 -27.23 -16.12 3.04
C TYR A 200 -27.60 -17.60 3.03
N PRO A 201 -28.70 -18.00 2.34
CA PRO A 201 -29.10 -19.41 2.22
C PRO A 201 -27.98 -20.32 1.69
N THR A 202 -27.23 -19.86 0.69
CA THR A 202 -26.11 -20.60 0.09
C THR A 202 -25.07 -20.98 1.13
N VAL A 203 -24.67 -20.04 1.98
CA VAL A 203 -23.69 -20.27 3.07
C VAL A 203 -24.24 -21.22 4.13
N ARG A 204 -25.56 -21.22 4.38
CA ARG A 204 -26.19 -22.16 5.31
C ARG A 204 -26.17 -23.59 4.76
N GLN A 205 -26.54 -23.76 3.49
CA GLN A 205 -26.57 -25.07 2.82
C GLN A 205 -25.18 -25.65 2.59
N MET A 206 -24.17 -24.80 2.43
CA MET A 206 -22.76 -25.18 2.34
C MET A 206 -22.17 -25.71 3.66
N ALA A 207 -22.98 -25.91 4.71
CA ALA A 207 -22.58 -26.72 5.87
C ALA A 207 -22.14 -28.14 5.49
N CYS A 208 -22.70 -28.67 4.39
CA CYS A 208 -22.30 -29.97 3.86
C CYS A 208 -20.82 -30.04 3.46
N LEU A 209 -20.17 -28.88 3.34
CA LEU A 209 -18.76 -28.75 2.98
C LEU A 209 -17.82 -28.69 4.20
N ASP A 210 -18.36 -28.80 5.42
CA ASP A 210 -17.57 -28.89 6.64
C ASP A 210 -16.77 -30.20 6.65
N PRO A 211 -15.44 -30.18 6.89
CA PRO A 211 -14.62 -31.39 6.96
C PRO A 211 -15.17 -32.47 7.89
N THR A 212 -15.82 -32.08 8.99
CA THR A 212 -16.45 -33.01 9.95
C THR A 212 -17.70 -33.70 9.38
N VAL A 213 -18.39 -33.04 8.44
CA VAL A 213 -19.58 -33.54 7.74
C VAL A 213 -19.21 -34.31 6.47
N ILE A 214 -18.12 -33.92 5.80
CA ILE A 214 -17.63 -34.61 4.59
C ILE A 214 -16.88 -35.90 4.94
N GLN A 215 -16.19 -35.97 6.09
CA GLN A 215 -15.35 -37.11 6.48
C GLN A 215 -16.00 -38.50 6.28
N PRO A 216 -17.31 -38.69 6.56
CA PRO A 216 -17.99 -39.97 6.32
C PRO A 216 -18.18 -40.36 4.83
N TYR A 217 -17.94 -39.44 3.88
CA TYR A 217 -18.10 -39.65 2.44
C TYR A 217 -16.72 -39.79 1.76
N PRO A 218 -16.22 -41.01 1.52
CA PRO A 218 -14.81 -41.24 1.18
C PRO A 218 -14.36 -40.59 -0.14
N GLU A 219 -15.22 -40.65 -1.16
CA GLU A 219 -14.92 -40.09 -2.49
C GLU A 219 -14.89 -38.57 -2.48
N LEU A 220 -15.88 -37.94 -1.85
CA LEU A 220 -15.96 -36.48 -1.70
C LEU A 220 -14.83 -35.95 -0.81
N TRP A 221 -14.50 -36.67 0.26
CA TRP A 221 -13.37 -36.36 1.13
C TRP A 221 -12.03 -36.44 0.40
N ALA A 222 -11.83 -37.49 -0.39
CA ALA A 222 -10.63 -37.66 -1.21
C ALA A 222 -10.52 -36.56 -2.29
N PHE A 223 -11.63 -36.17 -2.91
CA PHE A 223 -11.68 -35.06 -3.86
C PHE A 223 -11.29 -33.73 -3.19
N CYS A 224 -11.94 -33.37 -2.08
CA CYS A 224 -11.65 -32.13 -1.34
C CYS A 224 -10.21 -32.08 -0.83
N LYS A 225 -9.67 -33.20 -0.34
CA LYS A 225 -8.25 -33.32 0.03
C LYS A 225 -7.34 -33.02 -1.15
N LYS A 226 -7.58 -33.65 -2.31
CA LYS A 226 -6.77 -33.41 -3.52
C LYS A 226 -6.84 -31.95 -3.95
N VAL A 227 -8.02 -31.35 -3.97
CA VAL A 227 -8.22 -29.93 -4.34
C VAL A 227 -7.48 -28.98 -3.38
N LEU A 228 -7.59 -29.20 -2.06
CA LEU A 228 -6.95 -28.36 -1.04
C LEU A 228 -5.42 -28.56 -0.97
N LEU A 229 -4.94 -29.79 -1.22
CA LEU A 229 -3.51 -30.09 -1.31
C LEU A 229 -2.86 -29.49 -2.56
N LEU A 230 -3.55 -29.50 -3.70
CA LEU A 230 -3.07 -28.93 -4.96
C LEU A 230 -2.99 -27.40 -4.93
N SER A 231 -3.77 -26.73 -4.08
CA SER A 231 -3.73 -25.26 -3.93
C SER A 231 -2.51 -24.71 -3.17
N HIS A 232 -1.65 -25.57 -2.62
CA HIS A 232 -0.41 -25.14 -1.98
C HIS A 232 0.81 -25.34 -2.88
N GLY A 233 1.02 -24.40 -3.79
CA GLY A 233 2.28 -24.24 -4.56
C GLY A 233 3.48 -23.77 -3.72
N GLN A 234 3.53 -24.09 -2.42
CA GLN A 234 4.63 -23.80 -1.48
C GLN A 234 4.70 -24.87 -0.37
N ALA A 235 4.58 -26.15 -0.72
CA ALA A 235 4.85 -27.22 0.25
C ALA A 235 6.37 -27.36 0.44
N THR A 236 6.84 -26.86 1.57
CA THR A 236 8.19 -26.98 2.16
C THR A 236 8.72 -28.43 2.28
N VAL A 237 7.91 -29.41 1.88
CA VAL A 237 8.10 -30.85 2.07
C VAL A 237 9.14 -31.43 1.09
N GLU A 238 9.42 -30.77 -0.04
CA GLU A 238 10.52 -31.21 -0.94
C GLU A 238 11.91 -30.70 -0.53
N ARG A 239 12.00 -29.78 0.45
CA ARG A 239 13.31 -29.24 0.90
C ARG A 239 14.09 -30.17 1.85
N GLY A 240 13.65 -31.41 2.02
CA GLY A 240 14.23 -32.37 2.95
C GLY A 240 15.39 -33.20 2.39
N PHE A 241 15.67 -33.16 1.09
CA PHE A 241 16.59 -34.11 0.44
C PHE A 241 17.94 -33.53 -0.02
N SER A 242 18.26 -32.28 0.32
CA SER A 242 19.54 -31.66 -0.12
C SER A 242 20.51 -31.52 1.05
N ILE A 243 21.59 -32.29 1.01
CA ILE A 243 22.61 -32.43 2.07
C ILE A 243 23.42 -31.13 2.28
N ASN A 244 23.34 -30.14 1.38
CA ASN A 244 24.09 -28.87 1.46
C ASN A 244 23.23 -27.64 1.84
N LYS A 245 22.07 -27.87 2.48
CA LYS A 245 21.05 -26.83 2.69
C LYS A 245 21.48 -25.70 3.64
N GLU A 246 22.26 -25.97 4.68
CA GLU A 246 22.63 -24.95 5.68
C GLU A 246 23.65 -23.93 5.14
N GLU A 247 24.69 -24.38 4.44
CA GLU A 247 25.69 -23.48 3.85
C GLU A 247 25.10 -22.61 2.74
N LEU A 248 24.24 -23.20 1.88
CA LEU A 248 23.62 -22.47 0.78
C LEU A 248 22.59 -21.43 1.28
N LEU A 249 21.82 -21.74 2.32
CA LEU A 249 20.90 -20.78 2.93
C LEU A 249 21.63 -19.63 3.63
N THR A 250 22.78 -19.92 4.25
CA THR A 250 23.61 -18.90 4.91
C THR A 250 24.25 -17.97 3.89
N SER A 251 24.78 -18.52 2.79
CA SER A 251 25.36 -17.74 1.69
C SER A 251 24.32 -16.88 0.96
N VAL A 252 23.17 -17.46 0.60
CA VAL A 252 22.07 -16.73 -0.06
C VAL A 252 21.43 -15.68 0.87
N GLY A 253 21.39 -15.94 2.18
CA GLY A 253 20.96 -14.98 3.20
C GLY A 253 21.83 -13.72 3.20
N SER A 254 23.15 -13.90 3.20
CA SER A 254 24.14 -12.81 3.12
C SER A 254 24.03 -12.03 1.80
N ALA A 255 23.91 -12.71 0.66
CA ALA A 255 23.74 -12.07 -0.65
C ALA A 255 22.44 -11.26 -0.75
N ARG A 256 21.34 -11.78 -0.18
CA ARG A 256 20.05 -11.07 -0.14
C ARG A 256 20.10 -9.81 0.72
N SER A 257 20.80 -9.84 1.85
CA SER A 257 20.98 -8.67 2.71
C SER A 257 21.79 -7.58 1.99
N LYS A 258 22.93 -7.94 1.39
CA LYS A 258 23.73 -7.00 0.58
C LYS A 258 22.95 -6.42 -0.61
N TYR A 259 22.11 -7.21 -1.27
CA TYR A 259 21.28 -6.72 -2.36
C TYR A 259 20.21 -5.72 -1.88
N ARG A 260 19.62 -5.95 -0.70
CA ARG A 260 18.73 -4.96 -0.08
C ARG A 260 19.47 -3.66 0.24
N GLU A 261 20.68 -3.74 0.78
CA GLU A 261 21.51 -2.56 1.05
C GLU A 261 21.86 -1.80 -0.23
N TYR A 262 22.18 -2.49 -1.32
CA TYR A 262 22.39 -1.89 -2.63
C TYR A 262 21.14 -1.18 -3.15
N LEU A 263 19.97 -1.81 -3.06
CA LEU A 263 18.70 -1.20 -3.47
C LEU A 263 18.37 0.05 -2.64
N ASP A 264 18.65 0.02 -1.33
CA ASP A 264 18.49 1.17 -0.45
C ASP A 264 19.49 2.28 -0.80
N LEU A 265 20.74 1.94 -1.14
CA LEU A 265 21.75 2.89 -1.60
C LEU A 265 21.36 3.54 -2.93
N GLU A 266 20.89 2.76 -3.90
CA GLU A 266 20.39 3.27 -5.19
C GLU A 266 19.19 4.20 -5.00
N LYS A 267 18.27 3.84 -4.09
CA LYS A 267 17.13 4.69 -3.74
C LYS A 267 17.60 6.02 -3.14
N ARG A 268 18.58 6.00 -2.22
CA ARG A 268 19.18 7.21 -1.65
C ARG A 268 19.87 8.05 -2.72
N LYS A 269 20.68 7.45 -3.60
CA LYS A 269 21.35 8.17 -4.70
C LYS A 269 20.36 8.87 -5.63
N ARG A 270 19.26 8.22 -5.99
CA ARG A 270 18.19 8.82 -6.80
C ARG A 270 17.51 9.99 -6.08
N GLN A 271 17.27 9.85 -4.78
CA GLN A 271 16.72 10.95 -3.96
C GLN A 271 17.67 12.15 -3.89
N THR A 272 18.96 11.93 -3.61
CA THR A 272 19.97 13.00 -3.57
C THR A 272 20.14 13.67 -4.93
N THR A 273 20.14 12.91 -6.02
CA THR A 273 20.25 13.46 -7.38
C THR A 273 19.03 14.32 -7.74
N ALA A 274 17.82 13.84 -7.45
CA ALA A 274 16.59 14.58 -7.70
C ALA A 274 16.50 15.87 -6.84
N GLN A 275 16.97 15.80 -5.59
CA GLN A 275 17.04 16.95 -4.69
C GLN A 275 18.08 17.97 -5.16
N GLY A 276 19.26 17.52 -5.59
CA GLY A 276 20.28 18.38 -6.19
C GLY A 276 19.82 19.07 -7.47
N GLN A 277 19.10 18.36 -8.34
CA GLN A 277 18.50 18.94 -9.55
C GLN A 277 17.46 20.01 -9.22
N LYS A 278 16.59 19.77 -8.23
CA LYS A 278 15.60 20.76 -7.79
C LYS A 278 16.26 22.01 -7.22
N ARG A 279 17.28 21.84 -6.37
CA ARG A 279 18.03 22.95 -5.78
C ARG A 279 18.72 23.79 -6.85
N LYS A 280 19.40 23.14 -7.80
CA LYS A 280 20.04 23.81 -8.93
C LYS A 280 19.05 24.60 -9.78
N ALA A 281 17.88 24.02 -10.10
CA ALA A 281 16.84 24.72 -10.85
C ALA A 281 16.32 25.98 -10.11
N THR A 282 16.17 25.91 -8.79
CA THR A 282 15.79 27.08 -7.97
C THR A 282 16.89 28.14 -7.93
N GLU A 283 18.16 27.73 -7.83
CA GLU A 283 19.32 28.63 -7.89
C GLU A 283 19.42 29.36 -9.24
N ASP A 284 19.23 28.63 -10.34
CA ASP A 284 19.21 29.18 -11.71
C ASP A 284 18.06 30.19 -11.89
N HIS A 285 16.86 29.90 -11.38
CA HIS A 285 15.71 30.81 -11.42
C HIS A 285 15.97 32.11 -10.63
N ILE A 286 16.60 32.00 -9.45
CA ILE A 286 16.98 33.18 -8.66
C ILE A 286 18.01 34.04 -9.41
N ALA A 287 18.98 33.42 -10.09
CA ALA A 287 19.97 34.14 -10.89
C ALA A 287 19.30 34.90 -12.05
N GLU A 288 18.31 34.30 -12.71
CA GLU A 288 17.52 34.95 -13.76
C GLU A 288 16.70 36.14 -13.23
N LEU A 289 16.02 35.97 -12.09
CA LEU A 289 15.27 37.05 -11.44
C LEU A 289 16.18 38.20 -11.01
N LYS A 290 17.39 37.92 -10.48
CA LYS A 290 18.39 38.94 -10.15
C LYS A 290 18.83 39.73 -11.38
N LYS A 291 19.06 39.05 -12.51
CA LYS A 291 19.40 39.69 -13.78
C LYS A 291 18.24 40.58 -14.27
N LYS A 292 17.01 40.08 -14.23
CA LYS A 292 15.80 40.83 -14.60
C LYS A 292 15.61 42.06 -13.72
N LYS A 293 15.80 41.94 -12.41
CA LYS A 293 15.78 43.06 -11.46
C LYS A 293 16.77 44.16 -11.85
N LYS A 294 18.02 43.79 -12.14
CA LYS A 294 19.06 44.74 -12.55
C LYS A 294 18.67 45.50 -13.82
N THR A 295 18.20 44.79 -14.86
CA THR A 295 17.77 45.42 -16.11
C THR A 295 16.57 46.35 -15.91
N LEU A 296 15.58 45.96 -15.10
CA LEU A 296 14.41 46.80 -14.83
C LEU A 296 14.79 48.09 -14.08
N LEU A 297 15.75 48.03 -13.16
CA LEU A 297 16.28 49.21 -12.47
C LEU A 297 16.97 50.17 -13.45
N GLU A 298 17.86 49.66 -14.30
CA GLU A 298 18.57 50.46 -15.31
C GLU A 298 17.60 51.11 -16.32
N VAL A 299 16.60 50.36 -16.79
CA VAL A 299 15.56 50.88 -17.69
C VAL A 299 14.71 51.94 -16.99
N SER A 300 14.32 51.73 -15.73
CA SER A 300 13.53 52.70 -14.98
C SER A 300 14.28 54.02 -14.77
N ASP A 301 15.56 53.95 -14.37
CA ASP A 301 16.41 55.13 -14.18
C ASP A 301 16.58 55.92 -15.50
N SER A 302 16.75 55.23 -16.63
CA SER A 302 16.84 55.88 -17.94
C SER A 302 15.53 56.57 -18.35
N LEU A 303 14.38 55.93 -18.14
CA LEU A 303 13.06 56.49 -18.45
C LEU A 303 12.73 57.72 -17.59
N GLU A 304 13.15 57.74 -16.33
CA GLU A 304 12.99 58.87 -15.42
C GLU A 304 13.84 60.06 -15.87
N LYS A 305 15.14 59.84 -16.13
CA LYS A 305 16.06 60.87 -16.65
C LYS A 305 15.58 61.49 -17.96
N ASP A 306 15.12 60.67 -18.91
CA ASP A 306 14.59 61.16 -20.18
C ASP A 306 13.28 61.94 -19.98
N ALA A 307 12.41 61.49 -19.07
CA ALA A 307 11.17 62.19 -18.75
C ALA A 307 11.42 63.57 -18.13
N ASP A 308 12.38 63.67 -17.21
CA ASP A 308 12.77 64.93 -16.56
C ASP A 308 13.43 65.87 -17.57
N LYS A 309 14.32 65.36 -18.44
CA LYS A 309 14.93 66.15 -19.52
C LYS A 309 13.89 66.75 -20.46
N PHE A 310 12.86 65.99 -20.85
CA PHE A 310 11.76 66.54 -21.67
C PHE A 310 10.90 67.55 -20.92
N ALA A 311 10.76 67.43 -19.60
CA ALA A 311 10.05 68.41 -18.78
C ALA A 311 10.83 69.72 -18.67
N GLU A 312 12.13 69.66 -18.36
CA GLU A 312 13.03 70.83 -18.33
C GLU A 312 13.07 71.57 -19.67
N GLN A 313 13.17 70.81 -20.78
CA GLN A 313 13.13 71.39 -22.14
C GLN A 313 11.81 72.10 -22.47
N ALA A 314 10.71 71.76 -21.79
CA ALA A 314 9.42 72.39 -22.00
C ALA A 314 9.31 73.76 -21.30
N GLU A 315 10.03 73.97 -20.18
CA GLU A 315 9.99 75.22 -19.40
C GLU A 315 10.46 76.44 -20.22
N GLY A 316 11.38 76.23 -21.16
CA GLY A 316 11.92 77.27 -22.04
C GLY A 316 11.18 77.46 -23.37
N LYS A 317 10.04 76.80 -23.59
CA LYS A 317 9.30 76.83 -24.88
C LYS A 317 7.83 77.20 -24.70
N SER A 318 7.19 77.68 -25.76
CA SER A 318 5.79 78.16 -25.73
C SER A 318 4.96 77.55 -26.87
N GLY A 319 3.63 77.49 -26.68
CA GLY A 319 2.69 77.02 -27.72
C GLY A 319 2.78 75.51 -27.99
N THR A 320 2.60 75.10 -29.24
CA THR A 320 2.49 73.68 -29.64
C THR A 320 3.72 72.84 -29.29
N LEU A 321 4.92 73.43 -29.33
CA LEU A 321 6.17 72.73 -29.05
C LEU A 321 6.33 72.38 -27.55
N MET A 322 5.84 73.23 -26.65
CA MET A 322 5.76 72.93 -25.22
C MET A 322 4.82 71.74 -24.96
N ALA A 323 3.61 71.77 -25.54
CA ALA A 323 2.62 70.72 -25.36
C ALA A 323 3.13 69.34 -25.85
N GLN A 324 3.90 69.31 -26.95
CA GLN A 324 4.53 68.08 -27.46
C GLN A 324 5.58 67.49 -26.49
N LEU A 325 6.42 68.34 -25.89
CA LEU A 325 7.45 67.92 -24.94
C LEU A 325 6.84 67.38 -23.63
N ILE A 326 5.81 68.05 -23.12
CA ILE A 326 5.05 67.58 -21.95
C ILE A 326 4.37 66.23 -22.25
N THR A 327 3.81 66.06 -23.44
CA THR A 327 3.20 64.78 -23.85
C THR A 327 4.24 63.66 -23.86
N LYS A 328 5.43 63.90 -24.43
CA LYS A 328 6.54 62.92 -24.42
C LYS A 328 6.99 62.58 -23.00
N SER A 329 7.15 63.58 -22.12
CA SER A 329 7.48 63.37 -20.71
C SER A 329 6.44 62.50 -20.01
N ASN A 330 5.15 62.81 -20.17
CA ASN A 330 4.06 62.05 -19.55
C ASN A 330 3.99 60.59 -20.02
N VAL A 331 4.26 60.31 -21.30
CA VAL A 331 4.33 58.94 -21.83
C VAL A 331 5.46 58.15 -21.18
N LEU A 332 6.64 58.77 -21.01
CA LEU A 332 7.77 58.12 -20.35
C LEU A 332 7.51 57.90 -18.85
N ARG A 333 6.89 58.87 -18.15
CA ARG A 333 6.46 58.70 -16.75
C ARG A 333 5.44 57.57 -16.58
N LYS A 334 4.56 57.36 -17.55
CA LYS A 334 3.62 56.21 -17.55
C LYS A 334 4.37 54.88 -17.66
N ARG A 335 5.29 54.77 -18.63
CA ARG A 335 6.13 53.57 -18.81
C ARG A 335 7.03 53.30 -17.60
N PHE A 336 7.57 54.35 -16.99
CA PHE A 336 8.33 54.24 -15.74
C PHE A 336 7.47 53.61 -14.63
N LYS A 337 6.24 54.09 -14.41
CA LYS A 337 5.33 53.52 -13.42
C LYS A 337 5.03 52.03 -13.68
N GLU A 338 4.84 51.66 -14.95
CA GLU A 338 4.66 50.26 -15.35
C GLU A 338 5.91 49.41 -15.01
N LYS A 339 7.11 49.89 -15.32
CA LYS A 339 8.38 49.19 -15.00
C LYS A 339 8.68 49.10 -13.51
N ILE A 340 8.30 50.10 -12.72
CA ILE A 340 8.37 50.03 -11.25
C ILE A 340 7.38 49.00 -10.69
N SER A 341 6.19 48.85 -11.31
CA SER A 341 5.24 47.79 -10.91
C SER A 341 5.78 46.39 -11.22
N GLU A 342 6.36 46.19 -12.41
CA GLU A 342 7.05 44.94 -12.77
C GLU A 342 8.22 44.65 -11.82
N LEU A 343 9.00 45.67 -11.44
CA LEU A 343 10.12 45.52 -10.50
C LEU A 343 9.64 45.00 -9.14
N LYS A 344 8.55 45.55 -8.59
CA LYS A 344 7.98 45.09 -7.31
C LYS A 344 7.53 43.63 -7.38
N GLN A 345 6.97 43.19 -8.50
CA GLN A 345 6.58 41.78 -8.69
C GLN A 345 7.81 40.87 -8.71
N VAL A 346 8.87 41.27 -9.42
CA VAL A 346 10.14 40.52 -9.47
C VAL A 346 10.80 40.46 -8.08
N GLU A 347 10.74 41.53 -7.28
CA GLU A 347 11.27 41.53 -5.92
C GLU A 347 10.52 40.58 -4.98
N ALA A 348 9.18 40.56 -5.06
CA ALA A 348 8.36 39.64 -4.28
C ALA A 348 8.61 38.17 -4.67
N GLU A 349 8.74 37.88 -5.98
CA GLU A 349 9.04 36.53 -6.47
C GLU A 349 10.45 36.08 -6.03
N LEU A 350 11.43 36.98 -6.07
CA LEU A 350 12.80 36.72 -5.63
C LEU A 350 12.86 36.41 -4.13
N GLU A 351 12.11 37.15 -3.31
CA GLU A 351 12.01 36.87 -1.87
C GLU A 351 11.37 35.51 -1.59
N SER A 352 10.26 35.20 -2.26
CA SER A 352 9.58 33.89 -2.16
C SER A 352 10.52 32.74 -2.53
N LYS A 353 11.23 32.84 -3.66
CA LYS A 353 12.17 31.82 -4.13
C LYS A 353 13.42 31.70 -3.25
N ALA A 354 13.89 32.80 -2.66
CA ALA A 354 15.01 32.79 -1.71
C ALA A 354 14.64 32.14 -0.37
N ILE A 355 13.38 32.21 0.05
CA ILE A 355 12.85 31.47 1.21
C ILE A 355 12.75 29.98 0.86
N GLU A 356 12.18 29.65 -0.31
CA GLU A 356 12.08 28.28 -0.81
C GLU A 356 13.45 27.58 -0.83
N LEU A 357 14.49 28.25 -1.35
CA LEU A 357 15.85 27.71 -1.39
C LEU A 357 16.45 27.47 0.01
N ARG A 358 16.14 28.33 0.99
CA ARG A 358 16.61 28.19 2.38
C ARG A 358 15.94 27.03 3.12
N LEU A 359 14.71 26.69 2.74
CA LEU A 359 13.93 25.60 3.32
C LEU A 359 14.16 24.25 2.63
N MET A 360 14.91 24.23 1.52
CA MET A 360 15.29 23.00 0.85
C MET A 360 16.35 22.23 1.68
N PRO A 361 16.13 20.94 1.94
CA PRO A 361 17.05 20.12 2.72
C PRO A 361 18.38 19.83 2.00
#